data_AF-A0A381WJJ8-F1
#
_entry.id   AF-A0A381WJJ8-F1
#
_cell.length_a   1.000
_cell.length_b   1.000
_cell.length_c   1.000
_cell.angle_alpha   90.00
_cell.angle_beta   90.00
_cell.angle_gamma   90.00
#
_symmetry.space_group_name_H-M   'P 1'
#
loop_
_entity.id
_entity.type
_entity.pdbx_description
1 polymer ?
#
loop_
_entity_poly.entity_id
_entity_poly.type
_entity_poly.pdbx_seq_one_letter_code
_entity_poly.pdbx_strand_id
1 'polypeptide(L)'
;MVNHSKVPGTVLGFLAPLIAVATTIAWFHLADQVAIPEDRTLFIIFFLLAPVAGIAAFILGTRWYGGVAAIPGIVIGLFLLFTVYISPQQVAENPIRVGDQIPYFTAIDDEGVRFESDALAGTPVLIKFFRAHW
;
A
#
# COMPACT_ATOMS: atom_id res chain seq x y z
N MET A 1 -24.37 20.40 -34.67
CA MET A 1 -23.86 19.52 -33.59
C MET A 1 -22.51 18.96 -34.03
N VAL A 2 -21.42 19.40 -33.41
CA VAL A 2 -20.09 18.81 -33.66
C VAL A 2 -20.05 17.45 -32.98
N ASN A 3 -19.91 16.39 -33.76
CA ASN A 3 -19.90 15.02 -33.24
C ASN A 3 -18.49 14.73 -32.69
N HIS A 4 -18.27 14.95 -31.39
CA HIS A 4 -17.00 14.60 -30.77
C HIS A 4 -16.82 13.08 -30.77
N SER A 5 -15.68 12.61 -31.28
CA SER A 5 -15.33 11.20 -31.26
C SER A 5 -15.25 10.69 -29.83
N LYS A 6 -15.99 9.61 -29.51
CA LYS A 6 -15.97 8.95 -28.20
C LYS A 6 -14.75 8.03 -28.00
N VAL A 7 -13.87 7.92 -29.00
CA VAL A 7 -12.70 7.03 -28.96
C VAL A 7 -11.74 7.38 -27.82
N PRO A 8 -11.33 8.65 -27.61
CA PRO A 8 -10.38 9.00 -26.55
C PRO A 8 -10.93 8.66 -25.16
N GLY A 9 -12.20 8.98 -24.89
CA GLY A 9 -12.85 8.63 -23.62
C GLY A 9 -12.92 7.12 -23.42
N THR A 10 -13.21 6.34 -24.47
CA THR A 10 -13.22 4.87 -24.38
C THR A 10 -11.84 4.28 -24.12
N VAL A 11 -10.78 4.81 -24.75
CA VAL A 11 -9.40 4.38 -24.48
C VAL A 11 -9.02 4.65 -23.02
N LEU A 12 -9.31 5.85 -22.52
CA LEU A 12 -9.07 6.18 -21.11
C LEU A 12 -9.85 5.29 -20.16
N GLY A 13 -11.08 4.90 -20.52
CA GLY A 13 -11.89 3.98 -19.75
C GLY A 13 -11.26 2.59 -19.57
N PHE A 14 -10.50 2.10 -20.56
CA PHE A 14 -9.73 0.86 -20.42
C PHE A 14 -8.34 1.06 -19.79
N LEU A 15 -7.73 2.24 -19.97
CA LEU A 15 -6.45 2.56 -19.34
C LEU A 15 -6.56 2.67 -17.82
N ALA A 16 -7.66 3.25 -17.31
CA ALA A 16 -7.90 3.39 -15.88
C ALA A 16 -7.75 2.07 -15.08
N PRO A 17 -8.49 0.98 -15.40
CA PRO A 17 -8.34 -0.29 -14.69
C PRO A 17 -6.98 -0.95 -14.98
N LEU A 18 -6.41 -0.78 -16.17
CA LEU A 18 -5.10 -1.34 -16.50
C LEU A 18 -4.00 -0.76 -15.59
N ILE A 19 -3.97 0.57 -15.42
CA ILE A 19 -3.03 1.26 -14.53
C ILE A 19 -3.25 0.79 -13.09
N ALA A 20 -4.50 0.77 -12.62
CA ALA A 20 -4.82 0.37 -11.26
C ALA A 20 -4.36 -1.06 -10.96
N VAL A 21 -4.69 -2.02 -11.81
CA VAL A 21 -4.36 -3.44 -11.64
C VAL A 21 -2.84 -3.67 -11.73
N ALA A 22 -2.16 -3.11 -12.73
CA ALA A 22 -0.72 -3.27 -12.87
C ALA A 22 0.04 -2.72 -11.65
N THR A 23 -0.36 -1.54 -11.18
CA THR A 23 0.22 -0.92 -9.99
C THR A 23 -0.06 -1.74 -8.73
N THR A 24 -1.27 -2.29 -8.61
CA THR A 24 -1.67 -3.16 -7.49
C THR A 24 -0.83 -4.44 -7.46
N ILE A 25 -0.65 -5.10 -8.61
CA ILE A 25 0.18 -6.31 -8.72
C ILE A 25 1.62 -6.00 -8.30
N ALA A 26 2.20 -4.92 -8.81
CA ALA A 26 3.55 -4.50 -8.44
C ALA A 26 3.68 -4.19 -6.95
N TRP A 27 2.69 -3.49 -6.38
CA TRP A 27 2.65 -3.17 -4.95
C TRP A 27 2.64 -4.43 -4.08
N PHE A 28 1.73 -5.36 -4.34
CA PHE A 28 1.61 -6.58 -3.53
C PHE A 28 2.78 -7.54 -3.74
N HIS A 29 3.33 -7.63 -4.95
CA HIS A 29 4.54 -8.40 -5.20
C HIS A 29 5.73 -7.89 -4.37
N LEU A 30 5.89 -6.57 -4.20
CA LEU A 30 6.91 -6.01 -3.30
C LEU A 30 6.54 -6.15 -1.83
N ALA A 31 5.25 -6.09 -1.49
CA ALA A 31 4.78 -6.31 -0.13
C ALA A 31 5.12 -7.72 0.37
N ASP A 32 4.92 -8.73 -0.46
CA ASP A 32 5.23 -10.14 -0.15
C ASP A 32 6.74 -10.36 0.06
N GLN A 33 7.57 -9.51 -0.51
CA GLN A 33 9.03 -9.54 -0.37
C GLN A 33 9.53 -8.62 0.75
N VAL A 34 8.63 -7.93 1.47
CA VAL A 34 8.98 -6.91 2.47
C VAL A 34 9.92 -5.85 1.88
N ALA A 35 9.70 -5.51 0.60
CA ALA A 35 10.59 -4.69 -0.22
C ALA A 35 9.88 -3.45 -0.80
N ILE A 36 8.79 -3.00 -0.18
CA ILE A 36 8.16 -1.73 -0.55
C ILE A 36 9.18 -0.60 -0.27
N PRO A 37 9.48 0.28 -1.24
CA PRO A 37 10.41 1.39 -1.03
C PRO A 37 9.97 2.31 0.11
N GLU A 38 10.95 2.91 0.80
CA GLU A 38 10.69 3.95 1.81
C GLU A 38 9.95 5.13 1.19
N ASP A 39 10.41 5.60 0.03
CA ASP A 39 9.69 6.59 -0.78
C ASP A 39 8.65 5.92 -1.68
N ARG A 40 7.38 6.08 -1.31
CA ARG A 40 6.22 5.48 -1.99
C ARG A 40 5.59 6.42 -3.02
N THR A 41 6.19 7.58 -3.27
CA THR A 41 5.62 8.64 -4.12
C THR A 41 5.24 8.11 -5.50
N LEU A 42 6.09 7.26 -6.11
CA LEU A 42 5.81 6.71 -7.44
C LEU A 42 4.53 5.86 -7.46
N PHE A 43 4.32 5.01 -6.45
CA PHE A 43 3.10 4.21 -6.33
C PHE A 43 1.87 5.09 -6.14
N ILE A 44 1.97 6.12 -5.30
CA ILE A 44 0.89 7.09 -5.07
C ILE A 44 0.51 7.79 -6.39
N ILE A 45 1.50 8.22 -7.19
CA ILE A 45 1.27 8.83 -8.49
C ILE A 45 0.51 7.87 -9.41
N PHE A 46 0.95 6.62 -9.54
CA PHE A 46 0.28 5.65 -10.41
C PHE A 46 -1.14 5.29 -9.95
N PHE A 47 -1.35 5.13 -8.64
CA PHE A 47 -2.69 4.93 -8.10
C PHE A 47 -3.60 6.14 -8.33
N LEU A 48 -3.06 7.36 -8.37
CA LEU A 48 -3.80 8.59 -8.69
C LEU A 48 -4.09 8.73 -10.20
N LEU A 49 -3.20 8.26 -11.07
CA LEU A 49 -3.43 8.29 -12.51
C LEU A 49 -4.64 7.46 -12.94
N ALA A 50 -4.93 6.36 -12.25
CA ALA A 50 -6.08 5.51 -12.55
C ALA A 50 -7.45 6.23 -12.41
N PRO A 51 -7.82 6.86 -11.27
CA PRO A 51 -9.05 7.62 -11.14
C PRO A 51 -9.06 8.87 -12.02
N VAL A 52 -7.90 9.53 -12.23
CA VAL A 52 -7.81 10.67 -13.16
C VAL A 52 -8.19 10.24 -14.58
N ALA A 53 -7.61 9.13 -15.07
CA ALA A 53 -7.95 8.58 -16.38
C ALA A 53 -9.42 8.15 -16.45
N GLY A 54 -9.94 7.50 -15.39
CA GLY A 54 -11.32 7.04 -15.35
C GLY A 54 -12.34 8.18 -15.35
N ILE A 55 -12.10 9.24 -14.58
CA ILE A 55 -12.94 10.45 -14.56
C ILE A 55 -12.86 11.17 -15.92
N ALA A 56 -11.64 11.30 -16.48
CA ALA A 56 -11.43 11.90 -17.79
C ALA A 56 -12.17 11.14 -18.92
N ALA A 57 -12.30 9.81 -18.81
CA ALA A 57 -13.09 9.00 -19.73
C ALA A 57 -14.56 9.44 -19.81
N PHE A 58 -15.16 9.81 -18.66
CA PHE A 58 -16.53 10.32 -18.61
C PHE A 58 -16.64 11.75 -19.12
N ILE A 59 -15.70 12.63 -18.76
CA ILE A 59 -15.68 14.04 -19.21
C ILE A 59 -15.57 14.13 -20.73
N LEU A 60 -14.69 13.34 -21.36
CA LEU A 60 -14.48 13.34 -22.80
C LEU A 60 -15.56 12.58 -23.58
N GLY A 61 -16.49 11.93 -22.89
CA GLY A 61 -17.51 11.09 -23.49
C GLY A 61 -16.96 9.73 -23.91
N THR A 62 -17.41 8.68 -23.23
CA THR A 62 -17.06 7.29 -23.52
C THR A 62 -18.29 6.51 -23.99
N ARG A 63 -18.08 5.40 -24.70
CA ARG A 63 -19.11 4.40 -24.94
C ARG A 63 -19.42 3.66 -23.64
N TRP A 64 -20.61 3.05 -23.55
CA TRP A 64 -21.08 2.40 -22.33
C TRP A 64 -20.06 1.41 -21.75
N TYR A 65 -19.42 0.60 -22.59
CA TYR A 65 -18.44 -0.41 -22.17
C TYR A 65 -17.13 0.22 -21.65
N GLY A 66 -16.71 1.36 -22.21
CA GLY A 66 -15.57 2.10 -21.68
C GLY A 66 -15.91 2.77 -20.35
N GLY A 67 -17.17 3.19 -20.16
CA GLY A 67 -17.67 3.69 -18.88
C GLY A 67 -17.69 2.60 -17.80
N VAL A 68 -18.19 1.40 -18.14
CA VAL A 68 -18.16 0.23 -17.23
C VAL A 68 -16.72 -0.15 -16.87
N ALA A 69 -15.80 -0.15 -17.84
CA ALA A 69 -14.39 -0.44 -17.59
C ALA A 69 -13.68 0.61 -16.71
N ALA A 70 -14.07 1.89 -16.80
CA ALA A 70 -13.47 2.96 -16.02
C ALA A 70 -13.72 2.82 -14.51
N ILE A 71 -14.88 2.28 -14.12
CA ILE A 71 -15.32 2.21 -12.72
C ILE A 71 -14.33 1.46 -11.82
N PRO A 72 -13.89 0.21 -12.13
CA PRO A 72 -12.87 -0.47 -11.34
C PRO A 72 -11.58 0.33 -11.17
N GLY A 73 -11.11 1.02 -12.21
CA GLY A 73 -9.88 1.83 -12.13
C GLY A 73 -10.02 2.99 -11.15
N ILE A 74 -11.19 3.65 -11.13
CA ILE A 74 -11.50 4.71 -10.16
C ILE A 74 -11.55 4.12 -8.75
N VAL A 75 -12.32 3.05 -8.56
CA VAL A 75 -12.54 2.44 -7.23
C VAL A 75 -11.23 1.93 -6.64
N ILE A 76 -10.46 1.14 -7.40
CA ILE A 76 -9.20 0.56 -6.92
C ILE A 76 -8.18 1.65 -6.62
N GLY A 77 -8.00 2.61 -7.52
CA GLY A 77 -7.01 3.68 -7.34
C GLY A 77 -7.31 4.56 -6.12
N LEU A 78 -8.57 4.96 -5.93
CA LEU A 78 -8.99 5.73 -4.75
C LEU A 78 -8.90 4.90 -3.46
N PHE A 79 -9.33 3.63 -3.51
CA PHE A 79 -9.27 2.75 -2.35
C PHE A 79 -7.84 2.54 -1.87
N LEU A 80 -6.89 2.24 -2.77
CA LEU A 80 -5.49 2.04 -2.37
C LEU A 80 -4.79 3.33 -1.95
N LEU A 81 -5.14 4.48 -2.54
CA LEU A 81 -4.69 5.76 -2.00
C LEU A 81 -5.19 5.99 -0.57
N PHE A 82 -6.46 5.68 -0.31
CA PHE A 82 -7.04 5.78 1.01
C PHE A 82 -6.33 4.86 2.02
N THR A 83 -6.05 3.61 1.67
CA THR A 83 -5.35 2.68 2.57
C THR A 83 -3.93 3.17 2.87
N VAL A 84 -3.21 3.72 1.89
CA VAL A 84 -1.88 4.33 2.11
C VAL A 84 -1.98 5.50 3.09
N TYR A 85 -2.98 6.36 2.92
CA TYR A 85 -3.19 7.53 3.79
C TYR A 85 -3.47 7.17 5.25
N ILE A 86 -4.29 6.14 5.50
CA ILE A 86 -4.65 5.73 6.87
C ILE A 86 -3.66 4.76 7.51
N SER A 87 -2.63 4.31 6.78
CA SER A 87 -1.65 3.31 7.27
C SER A 87 -0.21 3.82 7.40
N PRO A 88 0.06 5.03 7.92
CA PRO A 88 1.43 5.42 8.23
C PRO A 88 2.01 4.47 9.28
N GLN A 89 3.16 3.87 8.98
CA GLN A 89 3.93 3.11 9.96
C GLN A 89 4.71 4.12 10.81
N GLN A 90 4.45 4.14 12.10
CA GLN A 90 5.27 4.91 13.03
C GLN A 90 6.55 4.12 13.28
N VAL A 91 7.65 4.58 12.68
CA VAL A 91 8.99 4.08 13.01
C VAL A 91 9.46 4.84 14.24
N ALA A 92 9.99 4.13 15.24
CA ALA A 92 10.55 4.77 16.43
C ALA A 92 11.71 5.70 16.06
N GLU A 93 11.81 6.85 16.73
CA GLU A 93 12.87 7.85 16.48
C GLU A 93 14.30 7.29 16.67
N ASN A 94 14.43 6.20 17.44
CA ASN A 94 15.72 5.56 17.72
C ASN A 94 15.66 4.06 17.38
N PRO A 95 15.88 3.67 16.11
CA PRO A 95 15.87 2.27 15.69
C PRO A 95 17.09 1.52 16.23
N ILE A 96 16.89 0.29 16.70
CA ILE A 96 17.97 -0.62 17.10
C ILE A 96 18.85 -0.93 15.89
N ARG A 97 20.16 -0.76 16.03
CA ARG A 97 21.17 -1.05 15.01
C ARG A 97 22.04 -2.24 15.40
N VAL A 98 22.71 -2.82 14.41
CA VAL A 98 23.68 -3.89 14.65
C VAL A 98 24.82 -3.35 15.52
N GLY A 99 25.06 -3.99 16.66
CA GLY A 99 26.05 -3.59 17.65
C GLY A 99 25.47 -2.81 18.84
N ASP A 100 24.21 -2.38 18.78
CA ASP A 100 23.54 -1.76 19.91
C ASP A 100 23.29 -2.77 21.04
N GLN A 101 23.34 -2.27 22.28
CA GLN A 101 22.86 -3.03 23.41
C GLN A 101 21.33 -3.14 23.32
N ILE A 102 20.80 -4.36 23.56
CA ILE A 102 19.35 -4.58 23.64
C ILE A 102 18.78 -3.63 24.70
N PRO A 103 17.76 -2.81 24.38
CA PRO A 103 17.15 -1.92 25.36
C PRO A 103 16.46 -2.73 26.45
N TYR A 104 16.43 -2.19 27.67
CA TYR A 104 15.66 -2.81 28.74
C TYR A 104 14.17 -2.78 28.39
N PHE A 105 13.50 -3.94 28.47
CA PHE A 105 12.06 -4.04 28.30
C PHE A 105 11.45 -5.08 29.24
N THR A 106 10.16 -4.89 29.54
CA THR A 106 9.37 -5.83 30.31
C THR A 106 8.11 -6.19 29.56
N ALA A 107 7.69 -7.45 29.62
CA ALA A 107 6.44 -7.92 29.04
C ALA A 107 5.74 -8.87 30.03
N ILE A 108 4.46 -9.12 29.81
CA ILE A 108 3.74 -10.22 30.46
C ILE A 108 3.74 -11.38 29.46
N ASP A 109 4.18 -12.55 29.90
CA ASP A 109 4.16 -13.76 29.08
C ASP A 109 2.77 -14.43 29.05
N ASP A 110 2.68 -15.58 28.41
CA ASP A 110 1.45 -16.36 28.26
C ASP A 110 0.98 -17.01 29.58
N GLU A 111 1.85 -17.10 30.58
CA GLU A 111 1.54 -17.60 31.92
C GLU A 111 1.14 -16.48 32.89
N GLY A 112 1.15 -15.22 32.42
CA GLY A 112 0.86 -14.04 33.24
C GLY A 112 2.03 -13.60 34.11
N VAL A 113 3.22 -14.13 33.88
CA VAL A 113 4.44 -13.81 34.61
C VAL A 113 5.13 -12.61 33.92
N ARG A 114 5.75 -11.77 34.74
CA ARG A 114 6.55 -10.65 34.23
C ARG A 114 7.88 -11.16 33.70
N PHE A 115 8.09 -10.97 32.41
CA PHE A 115 9.37 -11.14 31.74
C PHE A 115 10.17 -9.83 31.78
N GLU A 116 11.46 -9.92 32.12
CA GLU A 116 12.42 -8.82 32.05
C GLU A 116 13.56 -9.19 31.11
N SER A 117 13.95 -8.27 30.22
CA SER A 117 14.97 -8.51 29.19
C SER A 117 16.34 -8.92 29.75
N ASP A 118 16.63 -8.60 31.01
CA ASP A 118 17.88 -8.96 31.69
C ASP A 118 18.06 -10.49 31.79
N ALA A 119 16.95 -11.24 31.76
CA ALA A 119 16.99 -12.71 31.72
C ALA A 119 17.66 -13.27 30.45
N LEU A 120 17.81 -12.45 29.40
CA LEU A 120 18.46 -12.83 28.13
C LEU A 120 19.99 -12.66 28.19
N ALA A 121 20.53 -12.04 29.25
CA ALA A 121 21.94 -11.70 29.35
C ALA A 121 22.85 -12.93 29.22
N GLY A 122 23.91 -12.82 28.41
CA GLY A 122 24.90 -13.88 28.22
C GLY A 122 24.46 -15.01 27.26
N THR A 123 23.26 -14.92 26.66
CA THR A 123 22.80 -15.90 25.67
C THR A 123 22.50 -15.24 24.31
N PRO A 124 22.86 -15.86 23.18
CA PRO A 124 22.40 -15.43 21.87
C PRO A 124 20.89 -15.66 21.74
N VAL A 125 20.14 -14.61 21.43
CA VAL A 125 18.67 -14.64 21.39
C VAL A 125 18.16 -14.08 20.06
N LEU A 126 17.07 -14.67 19.56
CA LEU A 126 16.33 -14.17 18.40
C LEU A 126 15.00 -13.59 18.88
N ILE A 127 14.85 -12.27 18.78
CA ILE A 127 13.60 -11.58 19.13
C ILE A 127 12.80 -11.35 17.85
N LYS A 128 11.55 -11.82 17.82
CA LYS A 128 10.65 -11.67 16.66
C LYS A 128 9.37 -10.94 17.07
N PHE A 129 9.07 -9.84 16.39
CA PHE A 129 7.85 -9.07 16.58
C PHE A 129 6.77 -9.53 15.60
N PHE A 130 5.54 -9.70 16.10
CA PHE A 130 4.38 -10.04 15.30
C PHE A 130 3.35 -8.91 15.40
N ARG A 131 2.79 -8.50 14.25
CA ARG A 131 1.78 -7.43 14.18
C ARG A 131 0.37 -7.89 14.62
N ALA A 132 0.14 -9.20 14.67
CA ALA A 132 -1.10 -9.82 15.12
C ALA A 132 -0.80 -11.17 15.79
N HIS A 133 -1.58 -11.48 16.81
CA HIS A 133 -1.63 -12.77 17.51
C HIS A 133 -2.45 -13.76 16.68
N TRP A 134 -1.98 -15.00 16.57
CA TRP A 134 -2.70 -16.11 15.94
C TRP A 134 -3.13 -17.06 17.03
#